data_AF-A0A9P4QSR6-F1
#
_entry.id   AF-A0A9P4QSR6-F1
#
_cell.length_a   1.000
_cell.length_b   1.000
_cell.length_c   1.000
_cell.angle_alpha   90.00
_cell.angle_beta   90.00
_cell.angle_gamma   90.00
#
_symmetry.space_group_name_H-M   'P 1'
#
loop_
_entity.id
_entity.type
_entity.pdbx_description
1 polymer ?
#
loop_
_entity_poly.entity_id
_entity_poly.type
_entity_poly.pdbx_seq_one_letter_code
_entity_poly.pdbx_strand_id
1 'polypeptide(L)'
;MLGGLVFVVAVLALTGRGHHISLVDSNITSTNNFNTNDLWNNVATYCGPDLSALSACPPPNSNIKLRKPASINFAQCFEDVFKAYFTCSDLGDHGDSNPIKEEFVPLNEFEDQGNCGYPDLQKTLKEACTFDANEFGRTNCCKDEGVEDCSQQALNLLICELQAAEQYVRCTNSLTSSNSTSNTTSCITDNAEIATWLPKDFLVFSGTPTCPTAHKLLTTLAISNIIALASALLSNTQLWKNVLSRAKVALPPAIRLNFLSMFISIGVHISIPFIMGIILQKQGYTINWLQQVLLWTVRPRAAPLIAILGFFHASFMETAINEMVADLLFSIPAANFAVYAALFPNKTKNPMKPAVYKVFHAGGIIMLIPGVILTLALMIGFCNKCAPIRAFKYPLQDLMRILSNPVRKVMKKDEMERRSVDVTIFRSYFIQFFVLGIILYIGSWMVWSSFLQMAGDLYCPASLGKVAAVLWCYPVILNAVRAVVGLL
;
A
#
# COMPACT_ATOMS: atom_id res chain seq x y z
N MET A 1 39.34 -28.36 8.60
CA MET A 1 37.99 -27.85 8.25
C MET A 1 38.03 -26.35 7.90
N LEU A 2 38.86 -25.95 6.93
CA LEU A 2 38.99 -24.53 6.49
C LEU A 2 39.16 -24.40 4.95
N GLY A 3 39.02 -25.49 4.20
CA GLY A 3 39.21 -25.52 2.74
C GLY A 3 37.94 -25.37 1.90
N GLY A 4 36.75 -25.24 2.51
CA GLY A 4 35.47 -25.21 1.79
C GLY A 4 34.89 -23.82 1.52
N LEU A 5 35.39 -22.76 2.18
CA LEU A 5 34.79 -21.43 2.10
C LEU A 5 35.28 -20.59 0.91
N VAL A 6 36.47 -20.88 0.38
CA VAL A 6 37.07 -20.08 -0.73
C VAL A 6 36.43 -20.42 -2.08
N PHE A 7 35.92 -21.63 -2.26
CA PHE A 7 35.32 -22.05 -3.53
C PHE A 7 33.91 -21.48 -3.75
N VAL A 8 33.15 -21.23 -2.68
CA VAL A 8 31.79 -20.67 -2.78
C VAL A 8 31.82 -19.16 -3.08
N VAL A 9 32.82 -18.43 -2.59
CA VAL A 9 32.99 -16.99 -2.88
C VAL A 9 33.45 -16.74 -4.32
N ALA A 10 34.31 -17.62 -4.86
CA ALA A 10 34.76 -17.50 -6.26
C ALA A 10 33.67 -17.84 -7.29
N VAL A 11 32.79 -18.81 -7.00
CA VAL A 11 31.66 -19.14 -7.88
C VAL A 11 30.59 -18.05 -7.84
N LEU A 12 30.30 -17.46 -6.67
CA LEU A 12 29.38 -16.32 -6.57
C LEU A 12 29.91 -15.04 -7.23
N ALA A 13 31.24 -14.83 -7.24
CA ALA A 13 31.86 -13.68 -7.92
C ALA A 13 31.89 -13.82 -9.46
N LEU A 14 31.80 -15.04 -9.99
CA LEU A 14 31.78 -15.29 -11.43
C LEU A 14 30.37 -15.39 -12.02
N THR A 15 29.36 -15.78 -11.23
CA THR A 15 27.95 -15.80 -11.67
C THR A 15 27.19 -14.50 -11.36
N GLY A 16 27.80 -13.60 -10.58
CA GLY A 16 27.24 -12.30 -10.21
C GLY A 16 27.60 -11.15 -11.14
N ARG A 17 28.32 -11.40 -12.24
CA ARG A 17 28.47 -10.40 -13.31
C ARG A 17 27.17 -10.34 -14.09
N GLY A 18 26.18 -9.67 -13.48
CA GLY A 18 25.09 -9.10 -14.25
C GLY A 18 25.65 -8.34 -15.42
N HIS A 19 24.99 -8.45 -16.58
CA HIS A 19 25.26 -7.65 -17.75
C HIS A 19 25.00 -6.16 -17.47
N HIS A 20 25.76 -5.54 -16.57
CA HIS A 20 26.11 -4.14 -16.77
C HIS A 20 26.99 -4.15 -18.00
N ILE A 21 26.35 -3.95 -19.15
CA ILE A 21 27.05 -3.58 -20.37
C ILE A 21 27.93 -2.42 -19.96
N SER A 22 29.25 -2.59 -20.04
CA SER A 22 30.17 -1.49 -19.86
C SER A 22 29.95 -0.53 -21.03
N LEU A 23 28.95 0.35 -20.90
CA LEU A 23 28.64 1.36 -21.91
C LEU A 23 29.79 2.36 -22.08
N VAL A 24 30.80 2.29 -21.21
CA VAL A 24 32.09 2.98 -21.35
C VAL A 24 32.78 2.66 -22.69
N ASP A 25 32.53 1.48 -23.27
CA ASP A 25 33.05 1.10 -24.61
C ASP A 25 32.00 1.21 -25.74
N SER A 26 30.77 1.61 -25.40
CA SER A 26 29.70 1.75 -26.38
C SER A 26 29.82 3.10 -27.09
N ASN A 27 29.86 3.09 -28.42
CA ASN A 27 29.96 4.30 -29.25
C ASN A 27 28.61 5.07 -29.32
N ILE A 28 27.93 5.24 -28.18
CA ILE A 28 26.70 6.03 -28.07
C ILE A 28 27.10 7.50 -28.06
N THR A 29 26.70 8.22 -29.10
CA THR A 29 26.93 9.68 -29.15
C THR A 29 25.94 10.35 -28.21
N SER A 30 26.45 10.91 -27.11
CA SER A 30 25.65 11.67 -26.17
C SER A 30 25.13 12.97 -26.81
N THR A 31 23.90 13.36 -26.49
CA THR A 31 23.23 14.54 -27.07
C THR A 31 22.48 15.35 -26.01
N ASN A 32 22.42 16.67 -26.21
CA ASN A 32 21.56 17.59 -25.44
C ASN A 32 20.17 17.74 -26.09
N ASN A 33 20.02 17.34 -27.36
CA ASN A 33 18.75 17.36 -28.06
C ASN A 33 18.12 15.97 -28.00
N PHE A 34 17.18 15.80 -27.07
CA PHE A 34 16.47 14.53 -26.90
C PHE A 34 15.64 14.19 -28.15
N ASN A 35 15.95 13.05 -28.78
CA ASN A 35 15.17 12.48 -29.87
C ASN A 35 14.74 11.06 -29.51
N THR A 36 13.43 10.87 -29.36
CA THR A 36 12.84 9.59 -28.98
C THR A 36 13.19 8.46 -29.96
N ASN A 37 13.27 8.73 -31.27
CA ASN A 37 13.60 7.71 -32.25
C ASN A 37 15.05 7.24 -32.12
N ASP A 38 15.98 8.17 -31.90
CA ASP A 38 17.40 7.86 -31.75
C ASP A 38 17.65 7.06 -30.46
N LEU A 39 16.99 7.46 -29.35
CA LEU A 39 17.01 6.69 -28.11
C LEU A 39 16.55 5.25 -28.35
N TRP A 40 15.40 5.05 -28.98
CA TRP A 40 14.86 3.69 -29.22
C TRP A 40 15.70 2.86 -30.19
N ASN A 41 16.41 3.49 -31.13
CA ASN A 41 17.38 2.80 -31.99
C ASN A 41 18.59 2.32 -31.16
N ASN A 42 19.08 3.15 -30.23
CA ASN A 42 20.13 2.74 -29.29
C ASN A 42 19.63 1.61 -28.37
N VAL A 43 18.43 1.74 -27.79
CA VAL A 43 17.84 0.69 -26.93
C VAL A 43 17.72 -0.64 -27.70
N ALA A 44 17.24 -0.64 -28.94
CA ALA A 44 17.17 -1.85 -29.75
C ALA A 44 18.54 -2.48 -30.02
N THR A 45 19.57 -1.65 -30.20
CA THR A 45 20.94 -2.08 -30.49
C THR A 45 21.62 -2.67 -29.25
N TYR A 46 21.52 -1.99 -28.11
CA TYR A 46 22.26 -2.33 -26.89
C TYR A 46 21.49 -3.24 -25.93
N CYS A 47 20.15 -3.12 -25.88
CA CYS A 47 19.28 -3.97 -25.04
C CYS A 47 18.64 -5.13 -25.81
N GLY A 48 19.17 -5.49 -26.99
CA GLY A 48 18.67 -6.59 -27.83
C GLY A 48 18.50 -7.92 -27.09
N PRO A 49 19.46 -8.36 -26.25
CA PRO A 49 19.31 -9.57 -25.43
C PRO A 49 18.15 -9.48 -24.42
N ASP A 50 18.01 -8.35 -23.72
CA ASP A 50 16.94 -8.15 -22.74
C ASP A 50 15.57 -8.02 -23.40
N LEU A 51 15.48 -7.36 -24.56
CA LEU A 51 14.28 -7.32 -25.39
C LEU A 51 13.88 -8.73 -25.84
N SER A 52 14.84 -9.55 -26.24
CA SER A 52 14.60 -10.94 -26.64
C SER A 52 14.13 -11.79 -25.46
N ALA A 53 14.79 -11.66 -24.30
CA ALA A 53 14.37 -12.35 -23.07
C ALA A 53 12.97 -11.93 -22.59
N LEU A 54 12.64 -10.64 -22.71
CA LEU A 54 11.34 -10.11 -22.32
C LEU A 54 10.24 -10.54 -23.28
N SER A 55 10.52 -10.66 -24.58
CA SER A 55 9.59 -11.16 -25.61
C SER A 55 9.51 -12.69 -25.70
N ALA A 56 10.44 -13.41 -25.09
CA ALA A 56 10.50 -14.87 -25.14
C ALA A 56 9.23 -15.55 -24.60
N CYS A 57 8.85 -16.63 -25.27
CA CYS A 57 7.69 -17.43 -24.92
C CYS A 57 7.99 -18.45 -23.84
N PRO A 58 7.38 -18.31 -22.65
CA PRO A 58 7.65 -19.23 -21.56
C PRO A 58 6.98 -20.59 -21.84
N PRO A 59 7.54 -21.71 -21.36
CA PRO A 59 6.95 -23.04 -21.56
C PRO A 59 5.50 -23.11 -21.04
N PRO A 60 4.65 -23.96 -21.62
CA PRO A 60 3.30 -24.17 -21.11
C PRO A 60 3.35 -24.61 -19.63
N ASN A 61 2.46 -24.05 -18.81
CA ASN A 61 2.38 -24.27 -17.35
C ASN A 61 3.57 -23.75 -16.52
N SER A 62 4.50 -23.04 -17.13
CA SER A 62 5.59 -22.41 -16.39
C SER A 62 5.08 -21.30 -15.47
N ASN A 63 5.86 -20.98 -14.44
CA ASN A 63 5.46 -19.96 -13.50
C ASN A 63 5.50 -18.59 -14.19
N ILE A 64 4.38 -17.88 -14.17
CA ILE A 64 4.19 -16.52 -14.70
C ILE A 64 5.29 -15.55 -14.23
N LYS A 65 5.91 -15.83 -13.08
CA LYS A 65 7.01 -15.07 -12.48
C LYS A 65 8.34 -15.16 -13.22
N LEU A 66 8.53 -16.14 -14.12
CA LEU A 66 9.81 -16.35 -14.80
C LEU A 66 10.25 -15.15 -15.64
N ARG A 67 9.31 -14.38 -16.19
CA ARG A 67 9.57 -13.21 -17.05
C ARG A 67 9.69 -11.89 -16.29
N LYS A 68 9.37 -11.86 -14.99
CA LYS A 68 9.48 -10.63 -14.18
C LYS A 68 10.94 -10.14 -14.03
N PRO A 69 11.93 -11.02 -13.83
CA PRO A 69 13.34 -10.62 -13.92
C PRO A 69 13.70 -9.95 -15.26
N ALA A 70 13.17 -10.47 -16.38
CA ALA A 70 13.43 -9.91 -17.70
C ALA A 70 12.96 -8.45 -17.83
N SER A 71 11.80 -8.09 -17.26
CA SER A 71 11.33 -6.70 -17.28
C SER A 71 12.22 -5.76 -16.45
N ILE A 72 12.81 -6.24 -15.36
CA ILE A 72 13.72 -5.45 -14.53
C ILE A 72 15.06 -5.27 -15.24
N ASN A 73 15.62 -6.35 -15.80
CA ASN A 73 16.88 -6.29 -16.55
C ASN A 73 16.76 -5.38 -17.79
N PHE A 74 15.64 -5.46 -18.51
CA PHE A 74 15.34 -4.53 -19.59
C PHE A 74 15.30 -3.07 -19.09
N ALA A 75 14.62 -2.79 -17.98
CA ALA A 75 14.54 -1.44 -17.44
C ALA A 75 15.92 -0.90 -17.02
N GLN A 76 16.76 -1.74 -16.40
CA GLN A 76 18.17 -1.42 -16.09
C GLN A 76 18.95 -1.08 -17.36
N CYS A 77 18.87 -1.92 -18.41
CA CYS A 77 19.53 -1.63 -19.68
C CYS A 77 19.00 -0.35 -20.33
N PHE A 78 17.69 -0.12 -20.29
CA PHE A 78 17.08 1.10 -20.80
C PHE A 78 17.63 2.34 -20.09
N GLU A 79 17.71 2.29 -18.76
CA GLU A 79 18.27 3.38 -17.95
C GLU A 79 19.73 3.66 -18.30
N ASP A 80 20.54 2.60 -18.42
CA ASP A 80 21.95 2.70 -18.78
C ASP A 80 22.11 3.36 -20.17
N VAL A 81 21.33 2.91 -21.17
CA VAL A 81 21.32 3.50 -22.52
C VAL A 81 20.82 4.95 -22.50
N PHE A 82 19.77 5.24 -21.72
CA PHE A 82 19.23 6.59 -21.58
C PHE A 82 20.26 7.55 -20.98
N LYS A 83 20.97 7.11 -19.93
CA LYS A 83 22.06 7.88 -19.28
C LYS A 83 23.25 8.12 -20.21
N ALA A 84 23.61 7.14 -21.03
CA ALA A 84 24.67 7.30 -22.02
C ALA A 84 24.24 8.24 -23.18
N TYR A 85 22.99 8.13 -23.61
CA TYR A 85 22.44 8.88 -24.75
C TYR A 85 22.17 10.35 -24.43
N PHE A 86 21.58 10.65 -23.28
CA PHE A 86 21.10 12.01 -22.97
C PHE A 86 21.91 12.64 -21.84
N THR A 87 22.65 13.71 -22.14
CA THR A 87 23.55 14.37 -21.17
C THR A 87 22.84 14.92 -19.93
N CYS A 88 21.58 15.32 -20.07
CA CYS A 88 20.74 15.82 -18.97
C CYS A 88 19.83 14.72 -18.38
N SER A 89 20.23 13.45 -18.49
CA SER A 89 19.53 12.32 -17.86
C SER A 89 19.71 12.26 -16.35
N ASP A 90 20.56 13.10 -15.77
CA ASP A 90 20.84 13.10 -14.34
C ASP A 90 19.54 13.28 -13.56
N LEU A 91 19.37 12.44 -12.55
CA LEU A 91 18.24 12.53 -11.64
C LEU A 91 18.45 13.61 -10.57
N GLY A 92 19.66 14.14 -10.42
CA GLY A 92 19.96 15.21 -9.47
C GLY A 92 19.49 14.86 -8.06
N ASP A 93 18.72 15.75 -7.44
CA ASP A 93 18.12 15.55 -6.11
C ASP A 93 17.12 14.38 -6.04
N HIS A 94 16.71 13.84 -7.19
CA HIS A 94 15.79 12.70 -7.30
C HIS A 94 16.49 11.34 -7.43
N GLY A 95 17.82 11.27 -7.30
CA GLY A 95 18.58 10.00 -7.37
C GLY A 95 18.04 8.92 -6.40
N ASP A 96 17.69 9.31 -5.17
CA ASP A 96 17.10 8.40 -4.16
C ASP A 96 15.70 7.88 -4.55
N SER A 97 15.06 8.52 -5.54
CA SER A 97 13.74 8.15 -6.06
C SER A 97 13.82 7.28 -7.31
N ASN A 98 15.03 6.85 -7.74
CA ASN A 98 15.18 5.97 -8.89
C ASN A 98 14.36 4.68 -8.68
N PRO A 99 13.35 4.41 -9.52
CA PRO A 99 12.48 3.25 -9.36
C PRO A 99 13.17 1.93 -9.78
N ILE A 100 14.28 2.02 -10.52
CA ILE A 100 15.05 0.90 -11.02
C ILE A 100 16.17 0.63 -10.01
N LYS A 101 16.11 -0.55 -9.38
CA LYS A 101 17.15 -0.97 -8.45
C LYS A 101 18.34 -1.46 -9.24
N GLU A 102 19.55 -1.11 -8.82
CA GLU A 102 20.81 -1.56 -9.44
C GLU A 102 21.20 -3.00 -9.05
N GLU A 103 20.39 -3.67 -8.22
CA GLU A 103 20.66 -5.05 -7.82
C GLU A 103 20.52 -5.99 -9.03
N PHE A 104 21.54 -6.82 -9.25
CA PHE A 104 21.47 -7.87 -10.27
C PHE A 104 20.27 -8.79 -10.02
N VAL A 105 19.43 -8.94 -11.04
CA VAL A 105 18.31 -9.89 -11.00
C VAL A 105 18.65 -11.10 -11.87
N PRO A 106 18.84 -12.29 -11.28
CA PRO A 106 19.14 -13.48 -12.06
C PRO A 106 17.96 -13.82 -12.98
N LEU A 107 18.26 -13.95 -14.27
CA LEU A 107 17.31 -14.44 -15.26
C LEU A 107 17.28 -15.97 -15.19
N ASN A 108 16.09 -16.57 -15.08
CA ASN A 108 15.97 -18.01 -15.28
C ASN A 108 16.00 -18.26 -16.79
N GLU A 109 16.98 -19.01 -17.27
CA GLU A 109 17.03 -19.43 -18.67
C GLU A 109 15.87 -20.40 -18.94
N PHE A 110 15.09 -20.12 -19.99
CA PHE A 110 14.10 -21.04 -20.53
C PHE A 110 14.15 -21.00 -22.05
N GLU A 111 13.89 -22.15 -22.67
CA GLU A 111 13.84 -22.25 -24.13
C GLU A 111 12.59 -21.54 -24.66
N ASP A 112 12.81 -20.58 -25.55
CA ASP A 112 11.75 -19.86 -26.26
C ASP A 112 10.93 -20.84 -27.11
N GLN A 113 9.64 -20.97 -26.80
CA GLN A 113 8.74 -21.88 -27.51
C GLN A 113 8.27 -21.34 -28.88
N GLY A 114 8.72 -20.15 -29.30
CA GLY A 114 8.40 -19.56 -30.59
C GLY A 114 7.24 -18.55 -30.51
N ASN A 115 6.31 -18.58 -31.46
CA ASN A 115 5.33 -17.48 -31.61
C ASN A 115 4.13 -17.59 -30.65
N CYS A 116 4.14 -16.88 -29.52
CA CYS A 116 2.96 -16.73 -28.63
C CYS A 116 1.96 -15.66 -29.06
N GLY A 117 2.17 -14.99 -30.20
CA GLY A 117 1.34 -13.86 -30.62
C GLY A 117 1.45 -12.65 -29.69
N TYR A 118 2.58 -12.48 -29.00
CA TYR A 118 2.84 -11.27 -28.23
C TYR A 118 2.98 -10.07 -29.17
N PRO A 119 2.52 -8.87 -28.76
CA PRO A 119 2.71 -7.67 -29.57
C PRO A 119 4.20 -7.33 -29.67
N ASP A 120 4.56 -6.62 -30.72
CA ASP A 120 5.91 -6.08 -30.89
C ASP A 120 6.31 -5.28 -29.66
N LEU A 121 7.32 -5.77 -28.94
CA LEU A 121 7.74 -5.25 -27.64
C LEU A 121 8.21 -3.81 -27.78
N GLN A 122 9.14 -3.55 -28.71
CA GLN A 122 9.74 -2.24 -28.88
C GLN A 122 8.69 -1.19 -29.26
N LYS A 123 7.83 -1.52 -30.22
CA LYS A 123 6.74 -0.63 -30.64
C LYS A 123 5.81 -0.33 -29.47
N THR A 124 5.43 -1.35 -28.70
CA THR A 124 4.46 -1.21 -27.60
C THR A 124 5.02 -0.36 -26.45
N LEU A 125 6.27 -0.59 -26.04
CA LEU A 125 6.90 0.19 -24.98
C LEU A 125 7.08 1.66 -25.40
N LYS A 126 7.53 1.89 -26.64
CA LYS A 126 7.63 3.23 -27.22
C LYS A 126 6.29 3.97 -27.22
N GLU A 127 5.23 3.30 -27.64
CA GLU A 127 3.88 3.87 -27.64
C GLU A 127 3.41 4.19 -26.22
N ALA A 128 3.66 3.31 -25.25
CA ALA A 128 3.25 3.47 -23.86
C ALA A 128 3.86 4.73 -23.20
N CYS A 129 5.12 5.04 -23.49
CA CYS A 129 5.83 6.16 -22.87
C CYS A 129 6.03 7.38 -23.79
N THR A 130 5.27 7.44 -24.89
CA THR A 130 5.35 8.54 -25.86
C THR A 130 5.02 9.90 -25.21
N PHE A 131 4.11 9.96 -24.24
CA PHE A 131 3.80 11.22 -23.55
C PHE A 131 5.02 11.76 -22.79
N ASP A 132 5.63 10.95 -21.93
CA ASP A 132 6.76 11.35 -21.09
C ASP A 132 8.01 11.66 -21.94
N ALA A 133 8.25 10.89 -23.01
CA ALA A 133 9.32 11.18 -23.97
C ALA A 133 9.12 12.53 -24.69
N ASN A 134 7.88 12.91 -25.00
CA ASN A 134 7.60 14.20 -25.65
C ASN A 134 7.69 15.40 -24.69
N GLU A 135 7.66 15.21 -23.38
CA GLU A 135 7.79 16.30 -22.40
C GLU A 135 9.18 16.97 -22.43
N PHE A 136 10.24 16.24 -22.78
CA PHE A 136 11.57 16.82 -22.99
C PHE A 136 11.55 17.91 -24.07
N GLY A 137 10.90 17.63 -25.21
CA GLY A 137 10.75 18.60 -26.29
C GLY A 137 9.87 19.80 -25.94
N ARG A 138 8.83 19.60 -25.10
CA ARG A 138 7.89 20.66 -24.69
C ARG A 138 8.46 21.60 -23.65
N THR A 139 9.26 21.07 -22.71
CA THR A 139 9.79 21.85 -21.59
C THR A 139 11.08 22.59 -21.94
N ASN A 140 11.68 22.33 -23.11
CA ASN A 140 12.99 22.88 -23.51
C ASN A 140 14.08 22.67 -22.44
N CYS A 141 13.92 21.70 -21.54
CA CYS A 141 14.95 21.37 -20.57
C CYS A 141 16.22 20.89 -21.34
N CYS A 142 17.41 21.20 -20.82
CA CYS A 142 18.72 20.92 -21.47
C CYS A 142 19.11 21.81 -22.67
N LYS A 143 18.32 22.83 -23.07
CA LYS A 143 18.62 23.65 -24.28
C LYS A 143 19.54 24.87 -24.07
N ASP A 144 19.57 25.48 -22.88
CA ASP A 144 20.41 26.66 -22.61
C ASP A 144 21.26 26.49 -21.32
N GLU A 145 22.43 27.13 -21.29
CA GLU A 145 23.30 27.22 -20.11
C GLU A 145 22.58 28.01 -19.00
N GLY A 146 21.92 27.31 -18.07
CA GLY A 146 21.15 27.88 -16.95
C GLY A 146 19.71 27.37 -16.80
N VAL A 147 19.31 26.37 -17.59
CA VAL A 147 17.92 25.86 -17.66
C VAL A 147 17.59 24.86 -16.54
N GLU A 148 16.30 24.83 -16.19
CA GLU A 148 15.67 23.87 -15.26
C GLU A 148 16.16 22.44 -15.47
N ASP A 149 16.51 21.80 -14.35
CA ASP A 149 16.92 20.40 -14.25
C ASP A 149 15.87 19.47 -14.92
N CYS A 150 16.31 18.64 -15.88
CA CYS A 150 15.46 17.64 -16.55
C CYS A 150 15.16 16.42 -15.65
N SER A 151 15.67 16.40 -14.42
CA SER A 151 15.57 15.26 -13.49
C SER A 151 14.15 14.73 -13.32
N GLN A 152 13.13 15.59 -13.25
CA GLN A 152 11.75 15.14 -13.11
C GLN A 152 11.22 14.46 -14.39
N GLN A 153 11.56 14.97 -15.57
CA GLN A 153 11.19 14.40 -16.87
C GLN A 153 11.91 13.07 -17.07
N ALA A 154 13.21 13.01 -16.73
CA ALA A 154 14.02 11.79 -16.70
C ALA A 154 13.40 10.75 -15.78
N LEU A 155 13.07 11.12 -14.54
CA LEU A 155 12.41 10.23 -13.58
C LEU A 155 11.06 9.72 -14.10
N ASN A 156 10.23 10.58 -14.68
CA ASN A 156 8.93 10.18 -15.23
C ASN A 156 9.09 9.15 -16.36
N LEU A 157 10.03 9.37 -17.27
CA LEU A 157 10.29 8.44 -18.38
C LEU A 157 10.78 7.09 -17.85
N LEU A 158 11.75 7.08 -16.92
CA LEU A 158 12.26 5.83 -16.33
C LEU A 158 11.17 5.06 -15.57
N ILE A 159 10.30 5.77 -14.82
CA ILE A 159 9.13 5.15 -14.16
C ILE A 159 8.22 4.55 -15.22
N CYS A 160 7.88 5.29 -16.28
CA CYS A 160 6.98 4.81 -17.32
C CYS A 160 7.54 3.55 -17.99
N GLU A 161 8.81 3.53 -18.38
CA GLU A 161 9.42 2.42 -19.13
C GLU A 161 9.51 1.15 -18.29
N LEU A 162 9.91 1.29 -17.01
CA LEU A 162 9.87 0.19 -16.06
C LEU A 162 8.45 -0.36 -15.87
N GLN A 163 7.45 0.53 -15.76
CA GLN A 163 6.06 0.12 -15.62
C GLN A 163 5.55 -0.53 -16.91
N ALA A 164 5.86 0.01 -18.08
CA ALA A 164 5.48 -0.55 -19.38
C ALA A 164 6.07 -1.95 -19.57
N ALA A 165 7.33 -2.18 -19.18
CA ALA A 165 7.95 -3.49 -19.21
C ALA A 165 7.27 -4.49 -18.25
N GLU A 166 6.96 -4.06 -17.01
CA GLU A 166 6.20 -4.88 -16.05
C GLU A 166 4.78 -5.19 -16.57
N GLN A 167 4.10 -4.20 -17.17
CA GLN A 167 2.77 -4.36 -17.77
C GLN A 167 2.82 -5.25 -19.03
N TYR A 168 3.91 -5.23 -19.80
CA TYR A 168 4.10 -6.12 -20.95
C TYR A 168 4.07 -7.58 -20.51
N VAL A 169 4.89 -7.95 -19.51
CA VAL A 169 4.89 -9.31 -18.94
C VAL A 169 3.50 -9.67 -18.46
N ARG A 170 2.85 -8.77 -17.75
CA ARG A 170 1.51 -8.97 -17.22
C ARG A 170 0.44 -9.23 -18.29
N CYS A 171 0.30 -8.32 -19.26
CA CYS A 171 -0.78 -8.36 -20.23
C CYS A 171 -0.57 -9.49 -21.25
N THR A 172 0.69 -9.89 -21.49
CA THR A 172 0.99 -11.07 -22.31
C THR A 172 0.72 -12.39 -21.57
N ASN A 173 0.90 -12.42 -20.24
CA ASN A 173 0.55 -13.58 -19.42
C ASN A 173 -0.98 -13.76 -19.24
N SER A 174 -1.79 -12.70 -19.37
CA SER A 174 -3.25 -12.86 -19.44
C SER A 174 -3.71 -13.33 -20.82
N LEU A 175 -2.98 -12.99 -21.88
CA LEU A 175 -3.27 -13.43 -23.24
C LEU A 175 -3.18 -14.96 -23.40
N THR A 176 -2.21 -15.62 -22.76
CA THR A 176 -2.13 -17.10 -22.79
C THR A 176 -3.37 -17.78 -22.21
N SER A 177 -4.21 -17.04 -21.47
CA SER A 177 -5.50 -17.53 -20.97
C SER A 177 -6.72 -17.09 -21.79
N SER A 178 -6.58 -16.12 -22.70
CA SER A 178 -7.69 -15.53 -23.45
C SER A 178 -7.30 -15.29 -24.92
N ASN A 179 -8.04 -15.89 -25.86
CA ASN A 179 -7.74 -15.88 -27.31
C ASN A 179 -7.87 -14.50 -28.02
N SER A 180 -7.61 -13.37 -27.34
CA SER A 180 -7.86 -12.02 -27.87
C SER A 180 -6.60 -11.15 -27.88
N THR A 181 -5.86 -11.17 -28.98
CA THR A 181 -4.62 -10.38 -29.19
C THR A 181 -4.85 -8.86 -29.34
N SER A 182 -6.03 -8.42 -29.75
CA SER A 182 -6.31 -7.00 -30.02
C SER A 182 -6.30 -6.11 -28.77
N ASN A 183 -6.35 -6.69 -27.56
CA ASN A 183 -6.48 -5.92 -26.32
C ASN A 183 -5.16 -5.79 -25.54
N THR A 184 -4.08 -6.47 -25.97
CA THR A 184 -2.82 -6.49 -25.19
C THR A 184 -2.06 -5.18 -25.27
N THR A 185 -1.96 -4.57 -26.46
CA THR A 185 -1.27 -3.27 -26.60
C THR A 185 -1.96 -2.19 -25.77
N SER A 186 -3.29 -2.05 -25.85
CA SER A 186 -4.06 -1.11 -25.00
C SER A 186 -3.90 -1.43 -23.51
N CYS A 187 -3.93 -2.71 -23.12
CA CYS A 187 -3.65 -3.11 -21.73
C CYS A 187 -2.28 -2.61 -21.26
N ILE A 188 -1.26 -2.61 -22.12
CA ILE A 188 0.08 -2.17 -21.74
C ILE A 188 0.18 -0.65 -21.70
N THR A 189 -0.28 0.04 -22.76
CA THR A 189 -0.22 1.50 -22.86
C THR A 189 -1.03 2.17 -21.76
N ASP A 190 -2.26 1.73 -21.54
CA ASP A 190 -3.18 2.36 -20.58
C ASP A 190 -2.69 2.15 -19.15
N ASN A 191 -2.21 0.94 -18.82
CA ASN A 191 -1.71 0.65 -17.48
C ASN A 191 -0.34 1.30 -17.18
N ALA A 192 0.55 1.40 -18.17
CA ALA A 192 1.84 2.08 -17.99
C ALA A 192 1.63 3.57 -17.69
N GLU A 193 0.70 4.20 -18.42
CA GLU A 193 0.32 5.59 -18.20
C GLU A 193 -0.25 5.79 -16.78
N ILE A 194 -1.20 4.94 -16.36
CA ILE A 194 -1.79 5.00 -15.02
C ILE A 194 -0.71 4.85 -13.92
N ALA A 195 0.27 3.97 -14.13
CA ALA A 195 1.28 3.68 -13.14
C ALA A 195 2.18 4.89 -12.82
N THR A 196 2.24 5.89 -13.70
CA THR A 196 2.94 7.16 -13.41
C THR A 196 2.18 8.04 -12.41
N TRP A 197 0.87 7.81 -12.20
CA TRP A 197 0.04 8.64 -11.32
C TRP A 197 0.05 8.18 -9.86
N LEU A 198 0.46 6.94 -9.61
CA LEU A 198 0.43 6.28 -8.33
C LEU A 198 1.84 5.85 -7.92
N PRO A 199 2.18 5.87 -6.63
CA PRO A 199 3.48 5.36 -6.21
C PRO A 199 3.59 3.86 -6.52
N LYS A 200 4.66 3.48 -7.23
CA LYS A 200 4.90 2.12 -7.75
C LYS A 200 4.66 1.04 -6.70
N ASP A 201 5.10 1.27 -5.47
CA ASP A 201 5.03 0.26 -4.42
C ASP A 201 3.61 -0.10 -3.95
N PHE A 202 2.60 0.69 -4.34
CA PHE A 202 1.19 0.35 -4.08
C PHE A 202 0.55 -0.46 -5.20
N LEU A 203 1.23 -0.60 -6.32
CA LEU A 203 0.77 -1.40 -7.45
C LEU A 203 1.08 -2.86 -7.12
N VAL A 204 0.03 -3.65 -7.00
CA VAL A 204 0.08 -5.02 -6.50
C VAL A 204 -0.33 -5.92 -7.66
N PHE A 205 0.64 -6.52 -8.36
CA PHE A 205 0.36 -7.44 -9.48
C PHE A 205 0.58 -8.93 -9.15
N SER A 206 -0.50 -9.73 -9.22
CA SER A 206 -0.53 -11.16 -8.92
C SER A 206 0.04 -12.09 -9.98
N GLY A 207 0.11 -11.64 -11.24
CA GLY A 207 0.18 -12.58 -12.35
C GLY A 207 -1.15 -13.24 -12.72
N THR A 208 -2.27 -12.93 -12.05
CA THR A 208 -3.56 -13.57 -12.40
C THR A 208 -4.12 -13.00 -13.69
N PRO A 209 -4.73 -13.83 -14.55
CA PRO A 209 -5.26 -13.39 -15.84
C PRO A 209 -6.43 -12.43 -15.70
N THR A 210 -7.18 -12.52 -14.60
CA THR A 210 -8.31 -11.64 -14.30
C THR A 210 -8.10 -10.95 -12.97
N CYS A 211 -8.26 -9.63 -12.95
CA CYS A 211 -8.20 -8.83 -11.73
C CYS A 211 -9.60 -8.51 -11.21
N PRO A 212 -9.79 -8.44 -9.88
CA PRO A 212 -11.06 -8.01 -9.33
C PRO A 212 -11.24 -6.51 -9.62
N THR A 213 -12.34 -6.16 -10.28
CA THR A 213 -12.72 -4.76 -10.52
C THR A 213 -12.76 -3.96 -9.21
N ALA A 214 -12.44 -2.66 -9.27
CA ALA A 214 -12.52 -1.74 -8.13
C ALA A 214 -13.85 -1.84 -7.36
N HIS A 215 -14.98 -1.96 -8.07
CA HIS A 215 -16.30 -2.13 -7.47
C HIS A 215 -16.41 -3.38 -6.58
N LYS A 216 -15.88 -4.53 -7.04
CA LYS A 216 -15.86 -5.77 -6.24
C LYS A 216 -15.03 -5.60 -4.98
N LEU A 217 -13.85 -4.99 -5.07
CA LEU A 217 -12.99 -4.71 -3.91
C LEU A 217 -13.67 -3.77 -2.90
N LEU A 218 -14.30 -2.69 -3.37
CA LEU A 218 -15.05 -1.77 -2.53
C LEU A 218 -16.26 -2.44 -1.86
N THR A 219 -16.97 -3.30 -2.60
CA THR A 219 -18.08 -4.08 -2.05
C THR A 219 -17.59 -5.05 -0.97
N THR A 220 -16.48 -5.75 -1.19
CA THR A 220 -15.88 -6.64 -0.18
C THR A 220 -15.51 -5.87 1.09
N LEU A 221 -14.99 -4.65 0.96
CA LEU A 221 -14.65 -3.80 2.09
C LEU A 221 -15.91 -3.28 2.83
N ALA A 222 -16.94 -2.89 2.09
CA ALA A 222 -18.22 -2.49 2.68
C ALA A 222 -18.86 -3.65 3.47
N ILE A 223 -18.89 -4.85 2.90
CA ILE A 223 -19.35 -6.07 3.57
C ILE A 223 -18.50 -6.35 4.82
N SER A 224 -17.17 -6.19 4.73
CA SER A 224 -16.29 -6.35 5.89
C SER A 224 -16.64 -5.39 7.03
N ASN A 225 -16.97 -4.13 6.72
CA ASN A 225 -17.38 -3.15 7.73
C ASN A 225 -18.75 -3.51 8.34
N ILE A 226 -19.68 -4.05 7.56
CA ILE A 226 -20.96 -4.56 8.07
C ILE A 226 -20.75 -5.76 9.00
N ILE A 227 -19.86 -6.70 8.64
CA ILE A 227 -19.51 -7.85 9.48
C ILE A 227 -18.82 -7.40 10.77
N ALA A 228 -17.92 -6.41 10.69
CA ALA A 228 -17.28 -5.82 11.87
C ALA A 228 -18.32 -5.17 12.80
N LEU A 229 -19.30 -4.45 12.25
CA LEU A 229 -20.41 -3.87 13.00
C LEU A 229 -21.30 -4.95 13.64
N ALA A 230 -21.69 -5.96 12.88
CA ALA A 230 -22.51 -7.07 13.36
C ALA A 230 -21.79 -7.87 14.46
N SER A 231 -20.50 -8.15 14.29
CA SER A 231 -19.71 -8.85 15.31
C SER A 231 -19.52 -7.99 16.58
N ALA A 232 -19.38 -6.67 16.46
CA ALA A 232 -19.39 -5.77 17.60
C ALA A 232 -20.74 -5.83 18.36
N LEU A 233 -21.87 -5.81 17.64
CA LEU A 233 -23.22 -5.98 18.20
C LEU A 233 -23.35 -7.32 18.95
N LEU A 234 -22.90 -8.42 18.35
CA LEU A 234 -22.97 -9.76 18.95
C LEU A 234 -22.08 -9.90 20.19
N SER A 235 -20.91 -9.26 20.20
CA SER A 235 -19.98 -9.32 21.34
C SER A 235 -20.42 -8.54 22.58
N ASN A 236 -21.44 -7.67 22.45
CA ASN A 236 -21.92 -6.85 23.56
C ASN A 236 -22.80 -7.67 24.53
N THR A 237 -22.15 -8.35 25.47
CA THR A 237 -22.83 -9.18 26.49
C THR A 237 -23.86 -8.41 27.31
N GLN A 238 -23.68 -7.11 27.55
CA GLN A 238 -24.64 -6.30 28.29
C GLN A 238 -25.93 -6.06 27.50
N LEU A 239 -25.82 -5.82 26.19
CA LEU A 239 -26.99 -5.71 25.32
C LEU A 239 -27.81 -7.00 25.40
N TRP A 240 -27.16 -8.16 25.24
CA TRP A 240 -27.86 -9.44 25.29
C TRP A 240 -28.45 -9.75 26.66
N LYS A 241 -27.76 -9.40 27.75
CA LYS A 241 -28.33 -9.49 29.09
C LYS A 241 -29.57 -8.60 29.24
N ASN A 242 -29.56 -7.38 28.71
CA ASN A 242 -30.70 -6.46 28.79
C ASN A 242 -31.86 -6.85 27.86
N VAL A 243 -31.58 -7.48 26.72
CA VAL A 243 -32.61 -7.98 25.80
C VAL A 243 -33.26 -9.26 26.35
N LEU A 244 -32.46 -10.14 26.95
CA LEU A 244 -32.93 -11.42 27.50
C LEU A 244 -33.53 -11.28 28.90
N SER A 245 -32.97 -10.44 29.75
CA SER A 245 -33.59 -10.09 31.04
C SER A 245 -34.61 -8.98 30.79
N ARG A 246 -35.89 -9.22 31.07
CA ARG A 246 -36.97 -8.21 30.89
C ARG A 246 -36.84 -6.98 31.81
N ALA A 247 -35.68 -6.77 32.45
CA ALA A 247 -35.43 -5.70 33.38
C ALA A 247 -35.05 -4.41 32.63
N LYS A 248 -35.76 -3.32 32.91
CA LYS A 248 -35.35 -1.97 32.49
C LYS A 248 -34.15 -1.57 33.34
N VAL A 249 -32.94 -1.78 32.83
CA VAL A 249 -31.71 -1.38 33.52
C VAL A 249 -31.51 0.13 33.31
N ALA A 250 -31.44 0.89 34.42
CA ALA A 250 -31.08 2.30 34.40
C ALA A 250 -29.66 2.48 33.84
N LEU A 251 -29.40 3.60 33.14
CA LEU A 251 -28.06 3.87 32.61
C LEU A 251 -27.03 3.80 33.75
N PRO A 252 -25.94 3.04 33.59
CA PRO A 252 -24.90 2.97 34.60
C PRO A 252 -24.30 4.38 34.78
N PRO A 253 -24.12 4.87 36.02
CA PRO A 253 -23.62 6.23 36.27
C PRO A 253 -22.13 6.39 35.91
N ALA A 254 -21.41 5.29 35.73
CA ALA A 254 -19.99 5.30 35.41
C ALA A 254 -19.65 4.24 34.36
N ILE A 255 -18.73 4.59 33.45
CA ILE A 255 -18.22 3.69 32.40
C ILE A 255 -16.90 3.10 32.88
N ARG A 256 -16.78 1.76 32.75
CA ARG A 256 -15.58 1.01 33.13
C ARG A 256 -14.73 0.82 31.89
N LEU A 257 -13.68 1.61 31.73
CA LEU A 257 -12.76 1.43 30.61
C LEU A 257 -12.02 0.09 30.72
N ASN A 258 -11.93 -0.64 29.60
CA ASN A 258 -11.09 -1.83 29.44
C ASN A 258 -9.98 -1.52 28.44
N PHE A 259 -8.81 -1.11 28.96
CA PHE A 259 -7.70 -0.76 28.08
C PHE A 259 -7.10 -1.99 27.38
N LEU A 260 -7.28 -3.20 27.93
CA LEU A 260 -6.90 -4.43 27.22
C LEU A 260 -7.66 -4.57 25.91
N SER A 261 -8.96 -4.24 25.90
CA SER A 261 -9.75 -4.25 24.66
C SER A 261 -9.21 -3.27 23.62
N MET A 262 -8.66 -2.13 24.06
CA MET A 262 -7.99 -1.15 23.20
C MET A 262 -6.70 -1.73 22.61
N PHE A 263 -5.83 -2.32 23.43
CA PHE A 263 -4.59 -2.95 22.92
C PHE A 263 -4.87 -4.11 21.96
N ILE A 264 -5.89 -4.92 22.25
CA ILE A 264 -6.36 -5.96 21.32
C ILE A 264 -6.82 -5.31 20.01
N SER A 265 -7.61 -4.23 20.06
CA SER A 265 -8.02 -3.49 18.84
C SER A 265 -6.81 -3.01 18.03
N ILE A 266 -5.85 -2.36 18.67
CA ILE A 266 -4.64 -1.84 18.01
C ILE A 266 -3.84 -2.98 17.39
N GLY A 267 -3.57 -4.06 18.14
CA GLY A 267 -2.83 -5.21 17.65
C GLY A 267 -3.49 -5.88 16.43
N VAL A 268 -4.82 -5.85 16.39
CA VAL A 268 -5.63 -6.39 15.29
C VAL A 268 -5.53 -5.54 14.03
N HIS A 269 -5.59 -4.22 14.18
CA HIS A 269 -5.43 -3.31 13.05
C HIS A 269 -4.01 -3.34 12.49
N ILE A 270 -3.01 -3.69 13.30
CA ILE A 270 -1.63 -3.93 12.83
C ILE A 270 -1.52 -5.28 12.14
N SER A 271 -2.07 -6.34 12.74
CA SER A 271 -1.87 -7.71 12.25
C SER A 271 -2.53 -7.96 10.90
N ILE A 272 -3.66 -7.31 10.58
CA ILE A 272 -4.33 -7.49 9.28
C ILE A 272 -3.41 -7.09 8.10
N PRO A 273 -2.83 -5.88 8.04
CA PRO A 273 -1.83 -5.53 7.03
C PRO A 273 -0.68 -6.54 6.93
N PHE A 274 -0.18 -7.03 8.06
CA PHE A 274 0.88 -8.04 8.08
C PHE A 274 0.44 -9.38 7.48
N ILE A 275 -0.71 -9.92 7.91
CA ILE A 275 -1.26 -11.17 7.35
C ILE A 275 -1.51 -11.01 5.85
N MET A 276 -2.05 -9.86 5.44
CA MET A 276 -2.30 -9.55 4.05
C MET A 276 -1.00 -9.49 3.24
N GLY A 277 0.04 -8.85 3.78
CA GLY A 277 1.37 -8.86 3.17
C GLY A 277 1.94 -10.28 3.07
N ILE A 278 1.75 -11.16 4.06
CA ILE A 278 2.24 -12.55 3.96
C ILE A 278 1.51 -13.30 2.84
N ILE A 279 0.20 -13.10 2.74
CA ILE A 279 -0.62 -13.73 1.69
C ILE A 279 -0.18 -13.27 0.31
N LEU A 280 0.03 -11.97 0.14
CA LEU A 280 0.56 -11.40 -1.09
C LEU A 280 1.99 -11.93 -1.34
N GLN A 281 2.89 -11.97 -0.36
CA GLN A 281 4.26 -12.43 -0.59
C GLN A 281 4.28 -13.90 -1.04
N LYS A 282 3.44 -14.75 -0.43
CA LYS A 282 3.26 -16.15 -0.85
C LYS A 282 2.70 -16.30 -2.26
N GLN A 283 1.95 -15.31 -2.73
CA GLN A 283 1.50 -15.26 -4.12
C GLN A 283 2.62 -14.76 -5.08
N GLY A 284 3.78 -14.34 -4.55
CA GLY A 284 4.99 -13.95 -5.29
C GLY A 284 5.22 -12.46 -5.44
N TYR A 285 4.54 -11.67 -4.63
CA TYR A 285 4.67 -10.23 -4.68
C TYR A 285 5.91 -9.83 -3.90
N THR A 286 6.68 -8.91 -4.49
CA THR A 286 7.69 -8.14 -3.78
C THR A 286 6.95 -7.06 -3.00
N ILE A 287 6.94 -7.15 -1.68
CA ILE A 287 6.16 -6.26 -0.83
C ILE A 287 7.11 -5.41 -0.04
N ASN A 288 6.99 -4.10 -0.19
CA ASN A 288 7.47 -3.19 0.82
C ASN A 288 6.49 -3.22 2.00
N TRP A 289 6.88 -3.91 3.07
CA TRP A 289 6.04 -4.11 4.24
C TRP A 289 5.55 -2.80 4.85
N LEU A 290 6.42 -1.80 4.91
CA LEU A 290 6.08 -0.50 5.50
C LEU A 290 4.98 0.17 4.69
N GLN A 291 5.14 0.25 3.38
CA GLN A 291 4.14 0.85 2.50
C GLN A 291 2.84 0.04 2.46
N GLN A 292 2.90 -1.29 2.49
CA GLN A 292 1.69 -2.10 2.60
C GLN A 292 0.92 -1.80 3.89
N VAL A 293 1.63 -1.64 5.01
CA VAL A 293 1.01 -1.20 6.28
C VAL A 293 0.40 0.18 6.10
N LEU A 294 1.12 1.14 5.53
CA LEU A 294 0.62 2.51 5.27
C LEU A 294 -0.61 2.54 4.35
N LEU A 295 -0.65 1.71 3.31
CA LEU A 295 -1.79 1.61 2.41
C LEU A 295 -3.00 1.07 3.16
N TRP A 296 -2.82 -0.01 3.93
CA TRP A 296 -3.93 -0.61 4.67
C TRP A 296 -4.37 0.19 5.89
N THR A 297 -3.55 1.08 6.46
CA THR A 297 -3.99 1.96 7.54
C THR A 297 -5.02 2.97 7.05
N VAL A 298 -4.97 3.36 5.77
CA VAL A 298 -5.89 4.32 5.13
C VAL A 298 -7.29 3.75 4.92
N ARG A 299 -7.46 2.43 4.97
CA ARG A 299 -8.75 1.77 4.68
C ARG A 299 -9.88 2.35 5.55
N PRO A 300 -11.10 2.53 5.01
CA PRO A 300 -12.26 2.89 5.80
C PRO A 300 -12.66 1.76 6.75
N ARG A 301 -12.99 2.11 8.00
CA ARG A 301 -13.29 1.17 9.09
C ARG A 301 -14.64 1.47 9.73
N ALA A 302 -15.24 0.47 10.36
CA ALA A 302 -16.57 0.58 10.96
C ALA A 302 -16.64 1.39 12.27
N ALA A 303 -15.55 1.96 12.79
CA ALA A 303 -15.53 2.58 14.12
C ALA A 303 -16.59 3.68 14.32
N PRO A 304 -16.81 4.62 13.37
CA PRO A 304 -17.87 5.62 13.53
C PRO A 304 -19.27 5.02 13.47
N LEU A 305 -19.48 3.94 12.71
CA LEU A 305 -20.76 3.24 12.68
C LEU A 305 -21.06 2.56 14.03
N ILE A 306 -20.03 1.99 14.67
CA ILE A 306 -20.14 1.44 16.03
C ILE A 306 -20.39 2.58 17.04
N ALA A 307 -19.80 3.75 16.84
CA ALA A 307 -20.03 4.92 17.68
C ALA A 307 -21.47 5.44 17.60
N ILE A 308 -22.15 5.33 16.45
CA ILE A 308 -23.58 5.64 16.33
C ILE A 308 -24.39 4.80 17.35
N LEU A 309 -24.07 3.52 17.51
CA LEU A 309 -24.70 2.65 18.51
C LEU A 309 -24.43 3.10 19.96
N GLY A 310 -23.25 3.70 20.19
CA GLY A 310 -22.87 4.31 21.47
C GLY A 310 -23.81 5.42 21.92
N PHE A 311 -24.39 6.19 21.00
CA PHE A 311 -25.38 7.22 21.34
C PHE A 311 -26.71 6.65 21.81
N PHE A 312 -27.09 5.46 21.33
CA PHE A 312 -28.31 4.77 21.74
C PHE A 312 -28.14 3.97 23.01
N HIS A 313 -26.96 3.37 23.22
CA HIS A 313 -26.70 2.53 24.38
C HIS A 313 -25.26 2.67 24.87
N ALA A 314 -25.09 3.12 26.12
CA ALA A 314 -23.80 3.49 26.71
C ALA A 314 -22.76 2.36 26.70
N SER A 315 -23.20 1.09 26.71
CA SER A 315 -22.29 -0.06 26.64
C SER A 315 -21.48 -0.13 25.33
N PHE A 316 -21.95 0.47 24.23
CA PHE A 316 -21.19 0.57 22.98
C PHE A 316 -20.18 1.70 22.97
N MET A 317 -20.32 2.71 23.85
CA MET A 317 -19.41 3.85 23.84
C MET A 317 -17.97 3.42 24.14
N GLU A 318 -17.78 2.45 25.04
CA GLU A 318 -16.45 1.90 25.35
C GLU A 318 -15.81 1.22 24.12
N THR A 319 -16.53 0.30 23.48
CA THR A 319 -16.06 -0.39 22.27
C THR A 319 -15.79 0.59 21.14
N ALA A 320 -16.69 1.54 20.93
CA ALA A 320 -16.55 2.58 19.92
C ALA A 320 -15.32 3.46 20.16
N ILE A 321 -15.07 3.93 21.39
CA ILE A 321 -13.85 4.70 21.68
C ILE A 321 -12.60 3.87 21.41
N ASN A 322 -12.58 2.60 21.83
CA ASN A 322 -11.41 1.76 21.62
C ASN A 322 -11.06 1.62 20.12
N GLU A 323 -12.07 1.41 19.28
CA GLU A 323 -11.88 1.33 17.82
C GLU A 323 -11.55 2.71 17.21
N MET A 324 -12.21 3.80 17.65
CA MET A 324 -11.91 5.17 17.16
C MET A 324 -10.50 5.63 17.55
N VAL A 325 -10.02 5.29 18.74
CA VAL A 325 -8.65 5.58 19.19
C VAL A 325 -7.66 4.81 18.35
N ALA A 326 -7.92 3.53 18.06
CA ALA A 326 -7.09 2.77 17.13
C ALA A 326 -7.05 3.47 15.76
N ASP A 327 -8.21 3.83 15.20
CA ASP A 327 -8.30 4.53 13.91
C ASP A 327 -7.52 5.85 13.89
N LEU A 328 -7.62 6.67 14.94
CA LEU A 328 -6.86 7.91 15.11
C LEU A 328 -5.35 7.67 15.24
N LEU A 329 -4.92 6.61 15.92
CA LEU A 329 -3.49 6.28 16.00
C LEU A 329 -2.94 5.86 14.63
N PHE A 330 -3.72 5.10 13.87
CA PHE A 330 -3.34 4.70 12.51
C PHE A 330 -3.53 5.82 11.48
N SER A 331 -4.29 6.86 11.79
CA SER A 331 -4.44 8.01 10.92
C SER A 331 -3.18 8.86 10.86
N ILE A 332 -2.28 8.82 11.86
CA ILE A 332 -1.00 9.55 11.81
C ILE A 332 -0.10 9.03 10.67
N PRO A 333 0.26 7.73 10.61
CA PRO A 333 1.03 7.21 9.50
C PRO A 333 0.26 7.28 8.17
N ALA A 334 -1.07 7.10 8.19
CA ALA A 334 -1.91 7.28 7.01
C ALA A 334 -1.94 8.74 6.52
N ALA A 335 -1.87 9.72 7.42
CA ALA A 335 -1.82 11.14 7.09
C ALA A 335 -0.46 11.48 6.48
N ASN A 336 0.65 10.99 7.04
CA ASN A 336 1.97 11.14 6.41
C ASN A 336 1.99 10.53 5.01
N PHE A 337 1.34 9.37 4.82
CA PHE A 337 1.15 8.79 3.50
C PHE A 337 0.27 9.65 2.59
N ALA A 338 -0.87 10.13 3.07
CA ALA A 338 -1.79 10.96 2.31
C ALA A 338 -1.13 12.28 1.90
N VAL A 339 -0.33 12.88 2.78
CA VAL A 339 0.54 14.03 2.48
C VAL A 339 1.57 13.64 1.43
N TYR A 340 2.22 12.50 1.59
CA TYR A 340 3.22 12.06 0.62
C TYR A 340 2.61 11.88 -0.78
N ALA A 341 1.49 11.17 -0.86
CA ALA A 341 0.76 10.96 -2.11
C ALA A 341 0.10 12.26 -2.64
N ALA A 342 -0.19 13.23 -1.75
CA ALA A 342 -0.77 14.52 -2.12
C ALA A 342 0.26 15.55 -2.60
N LEU A 343 1.45 15.56 -2.00
CA LEU A 343 2.48 16.58 -2.22
C LEU A 343 3.64 16.10 -3.09
N PHE A 344 3.91 14.80 -3.13
CA PHE A 344 4.96 14.19 -3.93
C PHE A 344 4.48 13.31 -5.09
N PRO A 345 3.24 13.42 -5.62
CA PRO A 345 2.97 12.70 -6.84
C PRO A 345 3.90 13.24 -7.94
N ASN A 346 4.27 12.35 -8.87
CA ASN A 346 4.87 12.77 -10.12
C ASN A 346 4.11 14.00 -10.63
N LYS A 347 4.85 15.10 -10.82
CA LYS A 347 4.34 16.34 -11.42
C LYS A 347 4.09 16.15 -12.92
N THR A 348 3.68 14.95 -13.33
CA THR A 348 3.28 14.68 -14.70
C THR A 348 2.14 15.61 -15.06
N LYS A 349 2.33 16.33 -16.16
CA LYS A 349 1.36 17.24 -16.76
C LYS A 349 0.39 16.50 -17.68
N ASN A 350 0.35 15.16 -17.60
CA ASN A 350 -0.46 14.34 -18.47
C ASN A 350 -1.96 14.71 -18.38
N PRO A 351 -2.58 15.17 -19.49
CA PRO A 351 -4.00 15.53 -19.51
C PRO A 351 -4.94 14.34 -19.32
N MET A 352 -4.48 13.09 -19.50
CA MET A 352 -5.27 11.88 -19.26
C MET A 352 -5.51 11.60 -17.77
N LYS A 353 -4.88 12.36 -16.88
CA LYS A 353 -5.06 12.23 -15.43
C LYS A 353 -6.54 12.37 -15.06
N PRO A 354 -7.17 11.33 -14.49
CA PRO A 354 -8.61 11.31 -14.28
C PRO A 354 -9.03 12.32 -13.21
N ALA A 355 -10.24 12.87 -13.34
CA ALA A 355 -10.79 13.80 -12.35
C ALA A 355 -10.87 13.18 -10.93
N VAL A 356 -11.02 11.85 -10.85
CA VAL A 356 -11.00 11.05 -9.61
C VAL A 356 -9.71 11.25 -8.81
N TYR A 357 -8.60 11.60 -9.47
CA TYR A 357 -7.36 11.97 -8.80
C TYR A 357 -7.51 13.16 -7.85
N LYS A 358 -8.33 14.16 -8.21
CA LYS A 358 -8.62 15.29 -7.30
C LYS A 358 -9.35 14.83 -6.05
N VAL A 359 -10.21 13.81 -6.18
CA VAL A 359 -10.95 13.21 -5.06
C VAL A 359 -10.00 12.42 -4.14
N PHE A 360 -9.02 11.70 -4.70
CA PHE A 360 -7.96 11.05 -3.94
C PHE A 360 -7.19 12.06 -3.06
N HIS A 361 -6.78 13.19 -3.65
CA HIS A 361 -6.08 14.28 -2.93
C HIS A 361 -6.94 14.93 -1.85
N ALA A 362 -8.18 15.28 -2.19
CA ALA A 362 -9.12 15.86 -1.25
C ALA A 362 -9.38 14.91 -0.06
N GLY A 363 -9.53 13.61 -0.33
CA GLY A 363 -9.65 12.59 0.71
C GLY A 363 -8.43 12.57 1.63
N GLY A 364 -7.22 12.65 1.07
CA GLY A 364 -5.97 12.68 1.82
C GLY A 364 -5.86 13.90 2.75
N ILE A 365 -6.23 15.08 2.25
CA ILE A 365 -6.28 16.32 3.04
C ILE A 365 -7.32 16.21 4.16
N ILE A 366 -8.50 15.64 3.88
CA ILE A 366 -9.55 15.44 4.90
C ILE A 366 -9.05 14.50 6.01
N MET A 367 -8.34 13.42 5.67
CA MET A 367 -7.74 12.50 6.65
C MET A 367 -6.63 13.13 7.51
N LEU A 368 -5.97 14.17 7.00
CA LEU A 368 -4.92 14.88 7.71
C LEU A 368 -5.45 15.71 8.87
N ILE A 369 -6.68 16.26 8.74
CA ILE A 369 -7.28 17.16 9.74
C ILE A 369 -7.27 16.54 11.15
N PRO A 370 -7.80 15.32 11.36
CA PRO A 370 -7.79 14.70 12.69
C PRO A 370 -6.38 14.37 13.20
N GLY A 371 -5.47 14.01 12.30
CA GLY A 371 -4.06 13.75 12.64
C GLY A 371 -3.33 15.00 13.15
N VAL A 372 -3.57 16.16 12.53
CA VAL A 372 -3.00 17.44 12.99
C VAL A 372 -3.62 17.87 14.31
N ILE A 373 -4.95 17.78 14.46
CA ILE A 373 -5.63 18.11 15.72
C ILE A 373 -5.09 17.24 16.87
N LEU A 374 -4.95 15.93 16.64
CA LEU A 374 -4.43 15.00 17.65
C LEU A 374 -2.96 15.31 17.99
N THR A 375 -2.12 15.54 16.98
CA THR A 375 -0.71 15.88 17.17
C THR A 375 -0.55 17.17 17.97
N LEU A 376 -1.32 18.23 17.63
CA LEU A 376 -1.32 19.48 18.38
C LEU A 376 -1.83 19.28 19.81
N ALA A 377 -2.90 18.51 20.02
CA ALA A 377 -3.41 18.21 21.35
C ALA A 377 -2.38 17.45 22.21
N LEU A 378 -1.66 16.48 21.63
CA LEU A 378 -0.59 15.76 22.29
C LEU A 378 0.60 16.68 22.62
N MET A 379 0.99 17.56 21.69
CA MET A 379 2.06 18.54 21.92
C MET A 379 1.70 19.54 23.01
N ILE A 380 0.52 20.16 22.96
CA ILE A 380 0.03 21.07 24.01
C ILE A 380 -0.01 20.33 25.36
N GLY A 381 -0.50 19.10 25.35
CA GLY A 381 -0.52 18.23 26.51
C GLY A 381 0.87 17.94 27.10
N PHE A 382 1.87 17.76 26.22
CA PHE A 382 3.27 17.56 26.57
C PHE A 382 3.87 18.82 27.18
N CYS A 383 3.70 19.98 26.53
CA CYS A 383 4.16 21.28 27.01
C CYS A 383 3.57 21.63 28.38
N ASN A 384 2.30 21.31 28.60
CA ASN A 384 1.62 21.53 29.88
C ASN A 384 2.01 20.50 30.98
N LYS A 385 2.99 19.61 30.72
CA LYS A 385 3.49 18.55 31.63
C LYS A 385 2.42 17.62 32.22
N CYS A 386 1.20 17.63 31.68
CA CYS A 386 0.05 17.05 32.34
C CYS A 386 -0.68 15.94 31.55
N ALA A 387 -0.54 15.85 30.21
CA ALA A 387 -1.47 15.04 29.43
C ALA A 387 -0.93 13.74 28.82
N PRO A 388 0.17 13.69 28.02
CA PRO A 388 0.49 12.49 27.25
C PRO A 388 1.01 11.36 28.14
N ILE A 389 1.87 11.67 29.12
CA ILE A 389 2.32 10.67 30.09
C ILE A 389 1.12 10.12 30.87
N ARG A 390 0.12 10.94 31.23
CA ARG A 390 -1.09 10.46 31.90
C ARG A 390 -1.98 9.63 30.98
N ALA A 391 -2.12 10.03 29.71
CA ALA A 391 -2.89 9.31 28.70
C ALA A 391 -2.35 7.90 28.44
N PHE A 392 -1.04 7.69 28.53
CA PHE A 392 -0.43 6.35 28.47
C PHE A 392 -0.33 5.65 29.84
N LYS A 393 -0.21 6.41 30.93
CA LYS A 393 -0.16 5.87 32.29
C LYS A 393 -1.42 5.10 32.66
N TYR A 394 -2.61 5.59 32.29
CA TYR A 394 -3.85 4.88 32.61
C TYR A 394 -3.99 3.52 31.89
N PRO A 395 -3.79 3.42 30.56
CA PRO A 395 -3.70 2.14 29.87
C PRO A 395 -2.65 1.20 30.46
N LEU A 396 -1.46 1.72 30.79
CA LEU A 396 -0.38 0.90 31.35
C LEU A 396 -0.71 0.39 32.75
N GLN A 397 -1.31 1.23 33.60
CA GLN A 397 -1.78 0.81 34.93
C GLN A 397 -2.85 -0.27 34.83
N ASP A 398 -3.77 -0.15 33.87
CA ASP A 398 -4.82 -1.14 33.65
C ASP A 398 -4.27 -2.46 33.10
N LEU A 399 -3.29 -2.40 32.20
CA LEU A 399 -2.56 -3.57 31.72
C LEU A 399 -1.81 -4.27 32.86
N MET A 400 -1.08 -3.51 33.67
CA MET A 400 -0.39 -4.04 34.85
C MET A 400 -1.36 -4.65 35.86
N ARG A 401 -2.56 -4.08 36.00
CA ARG A 401 -3.65 -4.65 36.80
C ARG A 401 -4.10 -6.01 36.30
N ILE A 402 -4.34 -6.14 35.00
CA ILE A 402 -4.77 -7.42 34.41
C ILE A 402 -3.67 -8.48 34.55
N LEU A 403 -2.41 -8.12 34.32
CA LEU A 403 -1.28 -9.06 34.44
C LEU A 403 -0.99 -9.45 35.90
N SER A 404 -1.15 -8.54 36.85
CA SER A 404 -0.80 -8.80 38.25
C SER A 404 -1.94 -9.36 39.08
N ASN A 405 -3.22 -9.08 38.78
CA ASN A 405 -4.35 -9.55 39.59
C ASN A 405 -4.40 -11.10 39.73
N PRO A 406 -4.14 -11.92 38.70
CA PRO A 406 -4.06 -13.38 38.87
C PRO A 406 -2.98 -13.80 39.87
N VAL A 407 -1.80 -13.17 39.78
CA VAL A 407 -0.69 -13.42 40.71
C VAL A 407 -1.04 -12.94 42.12
N ARG A 408 -1.64 -11.74 42.25
CA ARG A 408 -2.07 -11.18 43.55
C ARG A 408 -3.14 -12.04 44.21
N LYS A 409 -4.07 -12.61 43.43
CA LYS A 409 -5.09 -13.55 43.91
C LYS A 409 -4.45 -14.83 44.46
N VAL A 410 -3.46 -15.40 43.78
CA VAL A 410 -2.66 -16.53 44.30
C VAL A 410 -1.90 -16.14 45.57
N MET A 411 -1.36 -14.92 45.62
CA MET A 411 -0.65 -14.38 46.78
C MET A 411 -1.57 -13.85 47.90
N LYS A 412 -2.90 -13.96 47.77
CA LYS A 412 -3.89 -13.39 48.71
C LYS A 412 -3.68 -11.89 49.01
N LYS A 413 -3.23 -11.12 48.01
CA LYS A 413 -3.10 -9.65 48.08
C LYS A 413 -4.35 -9.00 47.49
N ASP A 414 -4.71 -7.82 48.00
CA ASP A 414 -5.84 -7.04 47.48
C ASP A 414 -5.71 -6.79 45.97
N GLU A 415 -6.81 -6.98 45.25
CA GLU A 415 -6.84 -6.71 43.80
C GLU A 415 -6.73 -5.21 43.54
N MET A 416 -6.09 -4.80 42.43
CA MET A 416 -6.14 -3.38 42.07
C MET A 416 -7.56 -3.02 41.62
N GLU A 417 -8.09 -1.92 42.17
CA GLU A 417 -9.41 -1.41 41.81
C GLU A 417 -9.48 -0.99 40.34
N ARG A 418 -10.65 -1.19 39.74
CA ARG A 418 -10.93 -0.74 38.37
C ARG A 418 -11.29 0.74 38.39
N ARG A 419 -10.58 1.57 37.63
CA ARG A 419 -10.99 2.97 37.44
C ARG A 419 -12.27 3.03 36.64
N SER A 420 -13.20 3.86 37.11
CA SER A 420 -14.40 4.25 36.38
C SER A 420 -14.37 5.74 36.09
N VAL A 421 -14.94 6.15 34.96
CA VAL A 421 -15.06 7.57 34.59
C VAL A 421 -16.54 7.94 34.60
N ASP A 422 -16.84 9.16 35.07
CA ASP A 422 -18.18 9.73 35.02
C ASP A 422 -18.68 9.78 33.56
N VAL A 423 -19.91 9.31 33.34
CA VAL A 423 -20.51 9.21 32.00
C VAL A 423 -20.62 10.58 31.33
N THR A 424 -20.87 11.64 32.08
CA THR A 424 -21.07 13.00 31.54
C THR A 424 -19.78 13.53 30.92
N ILE A 425 -18.67 13.38 31.65
CA ILE A 425 -17.34 13.76 31.16
C ILE A 425 -16.98 12.88 29.96
N PHE A 426 -17.21 11.57 30.09
CA PHE A 426 -16.90 10.61 29.03
C PHE A 426 -17.68 10.89 27.74
N ARG A 427 -18.95 11.28 27.83
CA ARG A 427 -19.80 11.61 26.69
C ARG A 427 -19.29 12.82 25.90
N SER A 428 -18.71 13.81 26.57
CA SER A 428 -18.09 14.96 25.89
C SER A 428 -16.91 14.51 25.02
N TYR A 429 -15.99 13.72 25.59
CA TYR A 429 -14.89 13.14 24.81
C TYR A 429 -15.41 12.24 23.69
N PHE A 430 -16.41 11.40 23.97
CA PHE A 430 -17.02 10.53 22.98
C PHE A 430 -17.50 11.29 21.74
N ILE A 431 -18.20 12.42 21.92
CA ILE A 431 -18.67 13.26 20.80
C ILE A 431 -17.49 13.81 19.98
N GLN A 432 -16.43 14.27 20.64
CA GLN A 432 -15.24 14.77 19.95
C GLN A 432 -14.57 13.68 19.11
N PHE A 433 -14.34 12.49 19.70
CA PHE A 433 -13.79 11.34 18.99
C PHE A 433 -14.69 10.88 17.84
N PHE A 434 -16.01 10.94 18.02
CA PHE A 434 -16.97 10.61 16.97
C PHE A 434 -16.86 11.55 15.77
N VAL A 435 -16.81 12.87 16.00
CA VAL A 435 -16.67 13.86 14.91
C VAL A 435 -15.35 13.64 14.16
N LEU A 436 -14.24 13.46 14.88
CA LEU A 436 -12.94 13.16 14.27
C LEU A 436 -12.96 11.84 13.49
N GLY A 437 -13.62 10.80 14.04
CA GLY A 437 -13.79 9.51 13.40
C GLY A 437 -14.60 9.58 12.10
N ILE A 438 -15.65 10.40 12.04
CA ILE A 438 -16.45 10.62 10.83
C ILE A 438 -15.61 11.32 9.74
N ILE A 439 -14.83 12.34 10.09
CA ILE A 439 -13.92 13.02 9.16
C ILE A 439 -12.91 12.02 8.58
N LEU A 440 -12.26 11.21 9.43
CA LEU A 440 -11.36 10.15 8.98
C LEU A 440 -12.05 9.16 8.06
N TYR A 441 -13.24 8.70 8.43
CA TYR A 441 -13.98 7.70 7.66
C TYR A 441 -14.35 8.18 6.26
N ILE A 442 -14.82 9.43 6.13
CA ILE A 442 -15.12 10.04 4.83
C ILE A 442 -13.84 10.15 4.00
N GLY A 443 -12.76 10.70 4.58
CA GLY A 443 -11.48 10.83 3.90
C GLY A 443 -10.92 9.49 3.43
N SER A 444 -10.96 8.47 4.30
CA SER A 444 -10.54 7.09 4.00
C SER A 444 -11.32 6.49 2.84
N TRP A 445 -12.65 6.67 2.78
CA TRP A 445 -13.44 6.20 1.64
C TRP A 445 -13.08 6.94 0.35
N MET A 446 -12.88 8.25 0.41
CA MET A 446 -12.47 9.05 -0.75
C MET A 446 -11.11 8.59 -1.29
N VAL A 447 -10.10 8.43 -0.42
CA VAL A 447 -8.77 7.95 -0.82
C VAL A 447 -8.85 6.54 -1.37
N TRP A 448 -9.49 5.60 -0.65
CA TRP A 448 -9.50 4.19 -1.04
C TRP A 448 -10.30 3.93 -2.33
N SER A 449 -11.47 4.55 -2.48
CA SER A 449 -12.28 4.40 -3.70
C SER A 449 -11.60 5.02 -4.91
N SER A 450 -11.02 6.21 -4.76
CA SER A 450 -10.30 6.88 -5.84
C SER A 450 -9.03 6.12 -6.21
N PHE A 451 -8.26 5.63 -5.22
CA PHE A 451 -7.10 4.78 -5.44
C PHE A 451 -7.45 3.54 -6.26
N LEU A 452 -8.49 2.79 -5.87
CA LEU A 452 -8.89 1.58 -6.59
C LEU A 452 -9.40 1.87 -8.01
N GLN A 453 -10.11 2.99 -8.20
CA GLN A 453 -10.58 3.39 -9.53
C GLN A 453 -9.41 3.81 -10.44
N MET A 454 -8.44 4.55 -9.91
CA MET A 454 -7.26 4.96 -10.66
C MET A 454 -6.34 3.77 -10.94
N ALA A 455 -5.99 2.99 -9.92
CA ALA A 455 -5.13 1.82 -10.07
C ALA A 455 -5.75 0.82 -11.04
N GLY A 456 -7.08 0.71 -11.06
CA GLY A 456 -7.80 -0.19 -11.95
C GLY A 456 -7.25 -1.61 -11.81
N ASP A 457 -6.74 -2.16 -12.90
CA ASP A 457 -6.18 -3.49 -12.88
C ASP A 457 -4.78 -3.53 -12.24
N LEU A 458 -4.03 -2.43 -12.12
CA LEU A 458 -2.72 -2.41 -11.45
C LEU A 458 -2.77 -2.85 -9.98
N TYR A 459 -3.93 -2.76 -9.33
CA TYR A 459 -4.16 -3.34 -8.01
C TYR A 459 -4.94 -4.66 -8.13
N CYS A 460 -4.19 -5.75 -8.28
CA CYS A 460 -4.71 -7.08 -8.58
C CYS A 460 -4.33 -8.10 -7.49
N PRO A 461 -5.09 -8.20 -6.38
CA PRO A 461 -4.88 -9.27 -5.41
C PRO A 461 -5.30 -10.61 -6.03
N ALA A 462 -4.42 -11.63 -6.00
CA ALA A 462 -4.61 -12.89 -6.73
C ALA A 462 -5.86 -13.68 -6.30
N SER A 463 -6.34 -13.47 -5.07
CA SER A 463 -7.53 -14.15 -4.55
C SER A 463 -8.30 -13.23 -3.63
N LEU A 464 -9.31 -12.55 -4.19
CA LEU A 464 -10.26 -11.75 -3.41
C LEU A 464 -10.88 -12.57 -2.28
N GLY A 465 -11.14 -13.86 -2.49
CA GLY A 465 -11.66 -14.76 -1.45
C GLY A 465 -10.73 -14.92 -0.25
N LYS A 466 -9.41 -15.04 -0.46
CA LYS A 466 -8.44 -15.10 0.66
C LYS A 466 -8.36 -13.77 1.41
N VAL A 467 -8.37 -12.66 0.68
CA VAL A 467 -8.39 -11.31 1.28
C VAL A 467 -9.66 -11.11 2.10
N ALA A 468 -10.81 -11.42 1.50
CA ALA A 468 -12.11 -11.36 2.13
C ALA A 468 -12.17 -12.25 3.37
N ALA A 469 -11.67 -13.49 3.31
CA ALA A 469 -11.64 -14.38 4.46
C ALA A 469 -10.86 -13.77 5.64
N VAL A 470 -9.70 -13.15 5.39
CA VAL A 470 -8.96 -12.44 6.46
C VAL A 470 -9.77 -11.26 6.99
N LEU A 471 -10.35 -10.45 6.10
CA LEU A 471 -11.14 -9.28 6.49
C LEU A 471 -12.43 -9.64 7.25
N TRP A 472 -13.04 -10.79 6.96
CA TRP A 472 -14.30 -11.23 7.55
C TRP A 472 -14.10 -12.08 8.80
N CYS A 473 -13.27 -13.13 8.71
CA CYS A 473 -13.10 -14.08 9.82
C CYS A 473 -12.35 -13.44 10.98
N TYR A 474 -11.37 -12.57 10.70
CA TYR A 474 -10.51 -12.04 11.74
C TYR A 474 -11.30 -11.17 12.74
N PRO A 475 -12.10 -10.16 12.34
CA PRO A 475 -12.93 -9.40 13.28
C PRO A 475 -13.90 -10.28 14.08
N VAL A 476 -14.49 -11.31 13.43
CA VAL A 476 -15.43 -12.24 14.08
C VAL A 476 -14.73 -13.04 15.18
N ILE A 477 -13.60 -13.67 14.86
CA ILE A 477 -12.82 -14.47 15.82
C ILE A 477 -12.40 -13.59 17.00
N LEU A 478 -11.99 -12.36 16.75
CA LEU A 478 -11.55 -11.45 17.80
C LEU A 478 -12.67 -10.98 18.69
N ASN A 479 -13.82 -10.63 18.11
CA ASN A 479 -14.98 -10.24 18.90
C ASN A 479 -15.51 -11.43 19.71
N ALA A 480 -15.38 -12.66 19.21
CA ALA A 480 -15.62 -13.87 20.01
C ALA A 480 -14.61 -14.01 21.16
N VAL A 481 -13.30 -13.82 20.91
CA VAL A 481 -12.27 -13.83 21.96
C VAL A 481 -12.52 -12.73 23.00
N ARG A 482 -12.88 -11.52 22.59
CA ARG A 482 -13.24 -10.41 23.49
C ARG A 482 -14.45 -10.76 24.34
N ALA A 483 -15.48 -11.37 23.75
CA ALA A 483 -16.65 -11.82 24.48
C ALA A 483 -16.30 -12.89 25.52
N VAL A 484 -15.46 -13.87 25.16
CA VAL A 484 -14.98 -14.92 26.08
C VAL A 484 -14.11 -14.33 27.19
N VAL A 485 -13.14 -13.48 26.86
CA VAL A 485 -12.26 -12.80 27.83
C VAL A 485 -13.05 -11.86 28.73
N GLY A 486 -14.10 -11.22 28.24
CA GLY A 486 -14.99 -10.38 29.04
C GLY A 486 -15.93 -11.14 29.98
N LEU A 487 -16.09 -12.46 29.77
CA LEU A 487 -16.83 -13.35 30.68
C LEU A 487 -15.95 -13.93 31.79
N LEU A 488 -14.63 -14.01 31.57
CA LEU A 488 -13.63 -14.40 32.56
C LEU A 488 -13.29 -13.23 33.49
#